data_AF-A0A2T1CBG1-F1
#
_entry.id   AF-A0A2T1CBG1-F1
#
_cell.length_a   1.000
_cell.length_b   1.000
_cell.length_c   1.000
_cell.angle_alpha   90.00
_cell.angle_beta   90.00
_cell.angle_gamma   90.00
#
_symmetry.space_group_name_H-M   'P 1'
#
loop_
_entity.id
_entity.type
_entity.pdbx_description
1 polymer ?
#
loop_
_entity_poly.entity_id
_entity_poly.type
_entity_poly.pdbx_seq_one_letter_code
_entity_poly.pdbx_strand_id
1 'polypeptide(L)'
;MQEFARNLSHGGNLSWAASLVGCSPFAILDFSASINPLGPPPSTIDAIQSHFSALPHYPDPDYWALRQALGEVHHLPADWI
;
A
#
# COMPACT_ATOMS: atom_id res chain seq x y z
N MET A 1 -6.48 -29.40 15.01
CA MET A 1 -6.46 -28.46 13.88
C MET A 1 -5.62 -27.28 14.29
N GLN A 2 -4.54 -27.01 13.57
CA GLN A 2 -3.47 -26.10 14.01
C GLN A 2 -3.96 -24.65 14.06
N GLU A 3 -3.83 -24.06 15.24
CA GLU A 3 -3.94 -22.64 15.51
C GLU A 3 -2.72 -21.98 14.85
N PHE A 4 -2.86 -21.56 13.59
CA PHE A 4 -1.86 -20.71 12.94
C PHE A 4 -1.65 -19.50 13.85
N ALA A 5 -0.46 -19.35 14.41
CA ALA A 5 -0.07 -18.16 15.15
C ALA A 5 -0.24 -16.96 14.21
N ARG A 6 -1.38 -16.27 14.32
CA ARG A 6 -1.71 -15.07 13.57
C ARG A 6 -0.76 -14.01 14.08
N ASN A 7 0.19 -13.59 13.25
CA ASN A 7 1.16 -12.58 13.64
C ASN A 7 0.46 -11.22 13.74
N LEU A 8 -0.06 -10.91 14.93
CA LEU A 8 -0.73 -9.65 15.29
C LEU A 8 0.27 -8.54 15.62
N SER A 9 1.51 -8.63 15.11
CA SER A 9 2.55 -7.63 15.36
C SER A 9 2.22 -6.26 14.76
N HIS A 10 1.19 -6.17 13.91
CA HIS A 10 0.75 -4.94 13.25
C HIS A 10 -0.79 -4.89 13.18
N GLY A 11 -1.34 -3.67 13.11
CA GLY A 11 -2.77 -3.45 12.83
C GLY A 11 -3.15 -3.67 11.36
N GLY A 12 -4.40 -3.37 11.00
CA GLY A 12 -4.93 -3.48 9.64
C GLY A 12 -5.52 -4.84 9.27
N ASN A 13 -5.51 -5.82 10.19
CA ASN A 13 -6.01 -7.17 9.90
C ASN A 13 -7.54 -7.27 10.07
N LEU A 14 -8.27 -6.68 9.12
CA LEU A 14 -9.73 -6.67 9.13
C LEU A 14 -10.34 -8.07 8.99
N SER A 15 -9.72 -8.98 8.25
CA SER A 15 -10.20 -10.36 8.11
C SER A 15 -10.17 -11.10 9.46
N TRP A 16 -9.11 -10.92 10.24
CA TRP A 16 -9.03 -11.47 11.59
C TRP A 16 -10.08 -10.86 12.52
N ALA A 17 -10.16 -9.52 12.57
CA ALA A 17 -11.11 -8.82 13.43
C ALA A 17 -12.57 -9.21 13.09
N ALA A 18 -12.89 -9.30 11.80
CA ALA A 18 -14.17 -9.77 11.30
C ALA A 18 -14.48 -11.21 11.73
N SER A 19 -13.48 -12.10 11.67
CA SER A 19 -13.65 -13.50 12.12
C SER A 19 -13.90 -13.62 13.62
N LEU A 20 -13.33 -12.73 14.45
CA LEU A 20 -13.51 -12.73 15.90
C LEU A 20 -14.92 -12.26 16.30
N VAL A 21 -15.44 -11.25 15.59
CA VAL A 21 -16.73 -10.62 15.91
C VAL A 21 -17.90 -11.25 15.13
N GLY A 22 -17.62 -12.04 14.09
CA GLY A 22 -18.64 -12.67 13.26
C GLY A 22 -19.36 -11.69 12.33
N CYS A 23 -18.64 -10.70 11.80
CA CYS A 23 -19.19 -9.66 10.92
C CYS A 23 -18.48 -9.61 9.56
N SER A 24 -18.99 -8.78 8.65
CA SER A 24 -18.28 -8.43 7.43
C SER A 24 -17.05 -7.56 7.76
N PRO A 25 -15.87 -7.77 7.14
CA PRO A 25 -14.74 -6.86 7.26
C PRO A 25 -15.08 -5.41 6.91
N PHE A 26 -16.03 -5.19 6.00
CA PHE A 26 -16.49 -3.85 5.60
C PHE A 26 -17.37 -3.16 6.64
N ALA A 27 -17.82 -3.88 7.68
CA ALA A 27 -18.55 -3.30 8.81
C ALA A 27 -17.60 -2.76 9.90
N ILE A 28 -16.28 -2.93 9.74
CA ILE A 28 -15.29 -2.52 10.71
C ILE A 28 -14.74 -1.14 10.35
N LEU A 29 -14.86 -0.20 11.28
CA LEU A 29 -14.13 1.07 11.22
C LEU A 29 -12.74 0.87 11.83
N ASP A 30 -11.72 0.84 10.97
CA ASP A 30 -10.36 0.47 11.36
C ASP A 30 -9.55 1.65 11.91
N PHE A 31 -9.29 1.65 13.21
CA PHE A 31 -8.36 2.57 13.88
C PHE A 31 -6.99 1.93 14.18
N SER A 32 -6.76 0.69 13.73
CA SER A 32 -5.52 -0.05 14.03
C SER A 32 -4.40 0.21 13.01
N ALA A 33 -4.71 0.78 11.84
CA ALA A 33 -3.75 1.15 10.82
C ALA A 33 -3.79 2.67 10.53
N SER A 34 -2.61 3.29 10.46
CA SER A 34 -2.47 4.73 10.18
C SER A 34 -2.50 5.02 8.68
N ILE A 35 -3.69 4.92 8.08
CA ILE A 35 -3.92 5.16 6.64
C ILE A 35 -4.64 6.50 6.46
N ASN A 36 -4.32 7.24 5.39
CA ASN A 36 -5.04 8.46 5.04
C ASN A 36 -6.51 8.13 4.71
N PRO A 37 -7.50 8.65 5.48
CA PRO A 37 -8.92 8.32 5.27
C PRO A 37 -9.50 8.91 3.98
N LEU A 38 -8.79 9.83 3.32
CA LEU A 38 -9.20 10.39 2.03
C LEU A 38 -8.92 9.44 0.86
N GLY A 39 -8.23 8.32 1.10
CA GLY A 39 -7.81 7.40 0.06
C GLY A 39 -6.60 7.91 -0.75
N PRO A 40 -6.24 7.20 -1.84
CA PRO A 40 -5.16 7.63 -2.73
C PRO A 40 -5.54 8.91 -3.50
N PRO A 41 -4.57 9.77 -3.86
CA PRO A 41 -4.82 10.92 -4.73
C PRO A 41 -5.42 10.49 -6.09
N PRO A 42 -6.34 11.28 -6.70
CA PRO A 42 -6.92 10.96 -8.01
C PRO A 42 -5.87 10.74 -9.10
N SER A 43 -4.81 11.56 -9.12
CA SER A 43 -3.70 11.43 -10.07
C SER A 43 -2.98 10.08 -9.96
N THR A 44 -2.92 9.47 -8.77
CA THR A 44 -2.37 8.13 -8.57
C THR A 44 -3.27 7.07 -9.19
N ILE A 45 -4.58 7.19 -9.05
CA ILE A 45 -5.56 6.26 -9.66
C ILE A 45 -5.44 6.34 -11.19
N ASP A 46 -5.42 7.55 -11.75
CA ASP A 46 -5.32 7.78 -13.19
C ASP A 46 -4.02 7.20 -13.77
N ALA A 47 -2.89 7.40 -13.07
CA ALA A 47 -1.60 6.86 -13.48
C ALA A 47 -1.60 5.32 -13.52
N ILE A 48 -2.15 4.67 -12.50
CA ILE A 48 -2.27 3.20 -12.43
C ILE A 48 -3.14 2.69 -13.58
N GLN A 49 -4.31 3.30 -13.81
CA GLN A 49 -5.23 2.89 -14.87
C GLN A 49 -4.60 3.05 -16.26
N SER A 50 -3.92 4.16 -16.50
CA SER A 50 -3.31 4.46 -17.80
C SER A 50 -2.12 3.57 -18.14
N HIS A 51 -1.47 2.98 -17.12
CA HIS A 51 -0.27 2.14 -17.29
C HIS A 51 -0.49 0.68 -16.88
N PHE A 52 -1.74 0.25 -16.71
CA PHE A 52 -2.07 -1.12 -16.27
C PHE A 52 -1.49 -2.20 -17.20
N SER A 53 -1.35 -1.89 -18.49
CA SER A 53 -0.73 -2.78 -19.49
C SER A 53 0.75 -3.06 -19.26
N ALA A 54 1.44 -2.27 -18.42
CA ALA A 54 2.85 -2.44 -18.11
C ALA A 54 3.12 -3.56 -17.09
N LEU A 55 2.11 -3.98 -16.30
CA LEU A 55 2.24 -4.95 -15.21
C LEU A 55 2.93 -6.29 -15.54
N PRO A 56 2.83 -6.86 -16.75
CA PRO A 56 3.54 -8.10 -17.09
C PRO A 56 5.06 -7.96 -17.17
N HIS A 57 5.58 -6.73 -17.27
CA HIS A 57 7.00 -6.45 -17.39
C HIS A 57 7.61 -6.18 -16.02
N TYR A 58 8.84 -6.65 -15.82
CA TYR A 58 9.61 -6.22 -14.66
C TYR A 58 9.84 -4.70 -14.71
N PRO A 59 9.82 -4.01 -13.55
CA PRO A 59 10.18 -2.59 -13.50
C PRO A 59 11.64 -2.38 -13.87
N ASP A 60 12.01 -1.13 -14.13
CA ASP A 60 13.41 -0.70 -14.17
C ASP A 60 14.11 -1.14 -12.87
N PRO A 61 15.16 -1.99 -12.92
CA PRO A 61 15.84 -2.48 -11.73
C PRO A 61 16.52 -1.36 -10.93
N ASP A 62 16.87 -0.25 -11.58
CA ASP A 62 17.50 0.90 -10.93
C ASP A 62 16.48 1.93 -10.43
N TYR A 63 15.20 1.75 -10.79
CA TYR A 63 14.09 2.67 -10.49
C TYR A 63 14.43 4.15 -10.76
N TRP A 64 15.22 4.42 -11.81
CA TRP A 64 15.87 5.72 -11.99
C TRP A 64 14.88 6.88 -12.06
N ALA A 65 13.77 6.70 -12.80
CA ALA A 65 12.72 7.71 -12.90
C ALA A 65 12.06 8.04 -11.54
N LEU A 66 11.86 7.03 -10.68
CA LEU A 66 11.33 7.23 -9.33
C LEU A 66 12.33 7.98 -8.45
N ARG A 67 13.61 7.58 -8.51
CA ARG A 67 14.69 8.21 -7.75
C ARG A 67 14.88 9.68 -8.11
N GLN A 68 14.79 10.01 -9.41
CA GLN A 68 14.81 11.39 -9.88
C GLN A 68 13.62 12.19 -9.34
N ALA A 69 12.39 11.67 -9.47
CA ALA A 69 11.19 12.38 -9.00
C ALA A 69 11.23 12.66 -7.49
N LEU A 70 11.68 11.69 -6.68
CA LEU A 70 11.85 11.87 -5.23
C LEU A 70 12.99 12.84 -4.91
N GLY A 71 14.11 12.76 -5.62
CA GLY A 71 15.23 13.69 -5.48
C GLY A 71 14.83 15.14 -5.77
N GLU A 72 14.02 15.38 -6.80
CA GLU A 72 13.47 16.71 -7.12
C GLU A 72 12.57 17.24 -6.00
N VAL A 73 11.65 16.42 -5.50
CA VAL A 73 10.72 16.78 -4.40
C VAL A 73 11.47 17.13 -3.11
N HIS A 74 12.54 16.40 -2.80
CA HIS A 74 13.31 16.57 -1.58
C HIS A 74 14.56 17.45 -1.72
N HIS A 75 14.86 17.93 -2.92
CA HIS A 75 16.08 18.66 -3.27
C HIS A 75 17.37 17.90 -2.92
N LEU A 76 17.41 16.61 -3.25
CA LEU A 76 18.54 15.70 -3.02
C LEU A 76 19.04 15.09 -4.33
N PRO A 77 20.32 14.67 -4.42
CA PRO A 77 20.80 13.85 -5.53
C PRO A 77 19.99 12.56 -5.65
N ALA A 78 19.61 12.16 -6.87
CA ALA A 78 18.88 10.91 -7.12
C ALA A 78 19.66 9.68 -6.61
N ASP A 79 20.99 9.76 -6.58
CA ASP A 79 21.86 8.70 -6.06
C ASP A 79 21.69 8.43 -4.55
N TRP A 80 21.05 9.35 -3.81
CA TRP A 80 20.76 9.22 -2.37
C TRP A 80 19.36 8.68 -2.08
N ILE A 81 18.49 8.66 -3.10
CA ILE A 81 17.21 7.94 -3.06
C ILE A 81 17.48 6.48 -3.35
#